data_AF-A0A0D7CKX3-F1
#
_entry.id   AF-A0A0D7CKX3-F1
#
_cell.length_a   1.000
_cell.length_b   1.000
_cell.length_c   1.000
_cell.angle_alpha   90.00
_cell.angle_beta   90.00
_cell.angle_gamma   90.00
#
_symmetry.space_group_name_H-M   'P 1'
#
loop_
_entity.id
_entity.type
_entity.pdbx_description
1 polymer ?
#
loop_
_entity_poly.entity_id
_entity_poly.type
_entity_poly.pdbx_seq_one_letter_code
_entity_poly.pdbx_strand_id
1 'polypeptide(L)'
;MTVLPPRTAVLTGALAVSAALALSACGAAPDASTGPDDKDAATASTAKAVGGIDALAEAAKKEGTLHAMALPRNWANYGALIDGFEKKYGIKIEVENPNGASQDEINAVTSRKGQDRAPDVLDLGSSFVQSAAQRGLLAPYMVAGFTDIPDAQRDSIARWANDYGGYISFGCDVRRVRNCPTSFKDLLKPQYKGQVALTGSPAKSGSAFGAVYAAALASGGSFDDIQPGIDFFAKLKKIGNYTSVESTPATIEKGEAPISIDWDYLNAGYTDAFKSKGLDWTVTVPSDGKFSQYYSQAINTDAPHPAAARLWLEYLYSVEGQNLRLKGYARPALMTAMKKAGTLDKAAAAKLPKVSGTPSFPSEYQQDSAKTSIAQNWGDAVSK
;
A
#
# COMPACT_ATOMS: atom_id res chain seq x y z
N MET A 1 -71.28 -28.30 13.82
CA MET A 1 -70.85 -29.23 12.75
C MET A 1 -69.72 -30.08 13.32
N THR A 2 -70.04 -31.10 14.11
CA THR A 2 -70.18 -32.53 13.73
C THR A 2 -68.85 -33.21 13.37
N VAL A 3 -68.28 -33.72 14.47
CA VAL A 3 -67.47 -34.93 14.68
C VAL A 3 -67.88 -36.12 13.80
N LEU A 4 -66.93 -36.97 13.38
CA LEU A 4 -66.89 -38.46 13.49
C LEU A 4 -65.89 -39.11 12.49
N PRO A 5 -65.40 -40.36 12.73
CA PRO A 5 -63.96 -40.62 12.84
C PRO A 5 -63.53 -41.88 12.01
N PRO A 6 -62.62 -42.79 12.44
CA PRO A 6 -61.68 -43.47 11.52
C PRO A 6 -62.06 -44.92 11.18
N ARG A 7 -61.40 -45.53 10.18
CA ARG A 7 -61.36 -47.00 10.03
C ARG A 7 -60.03 -47.51 9.47
N THR A 8 -59.38 -48.32 10.28
CA THR A 8 -58.40 -49.37 9.98
C THR A 8 -59.02 -50.48 9.13
N ALA A 9 -58.22 -51.14 8.27
CA ALA A 9 -58.16 -52.60 8.10
C ALA A 9 -57.15 -52.98 7.00
N VAL A 10 -56.65 -54.20 7.14
CA VAL A 10 -55.43 -54.82 6.58
C VAL A 10 -55.82 -55.94 5.58
N LEU A 11 -54.83 -56.49 4.85
CA LEU A 11 -54.80 -57.75 4.06
C LEU A 11 -55.45 -57.64 2.66
N THR A 12 -54.95 -58.20 1.55
CA THR A 12 -53.98 -59.27 1.26
C THR A 12 -53.74 -59.30 -0.25
N GLY A 13 -52.60 -59.83 -0.73
CA GLY A 13 -52.49 -60.28 -2.12
C GLY A 13 -51.05 -60.41 -2.64
N ALA A 14 -50.44 -61.57 -2.42
CA ALA A 14 -49.17 -61.96 -3.02
C ALA A 14 -49.37 -62.43 -4.47
N LEU A 15 -48.44 -62.12 -5.37
CA LEU A 15 -48.10 -62.99 -6.52
C LEU A 15 -46.67 -62.70 -7.01
N ALA A 16 -45.93 -63.79 -7.13
CA ALA A 16 -44.49 -63.88 -7.33
C ALA A 16 -44.07 -63.68 -8.80
N VAL A 17 -42.91 -63.05 -9.02
CA VAL A 17 -42.10 -63.26 -10.23
C VAL A 17 -40.61 -63.21 -9.88
N SER A 18 -40.02 -64.42 -9.89
CA SER A 18 -38.68 -64.77 -10.39
C SER A 18 -37.43 -64.05 -9.88
N ALA A 19 -36.66 -64.79 -9.09
CA ALA A 19 -35.24 -64.56 -8.86
C ALA A 19 -34.43 -64.83 -10.13
N ALA A 20 -33.52 -63.90 -10.47
CA ALA A 20 -32.30 -64.18 -11.22
C ALA A 20 -31.15 -63.48 -10.50
N LEU A 21 -30.33 -64.29 -9.81
CA LEU A 21 -29.05 -63.89 -9.25
C LEU A 21 -28.05 -63.71 -10.39
N ALA A 22 -27.51 -62.50 -10.52
CA ALA A 22 -26.22 -62.27 -11.15
C ALA A 22 -25.37 -61.39 -10.21
N LEU A 23 -24.38 -62.01 -9.58
CA LEU A 23 -23.26 -61.30 -8.97
C LEU A 23 -22.43 -60.66 -10.09
N SER A 24 -22.10 -59.37 -9.98
CA SER A 24 -20.73 -58.86 -10.23
C SER A 24 -20.60 -57.37 -9.89
N ALA A 25 -19.66 -57.11 -8.99
CA ALA A 25 -18.77 -55.95 -8.91
C ALA A 25 -19.33 -54.54 -8.63
N CYS A 26 -18.85 -54.00 -7.49
CA CYS A 26 -18.89 -52.63 -7.01
C CYS A 26 -18.90 -51.55 -8.11
N GLY A 27 -20.03 -50.87 -8.27
CA GLY A 27 -20.08 -49.52 -8.85
C GLY A 27 -19.91 -48.49 -7.74
N ALA A 28 -18.67 -48.20 -7.38
CA ALA A 28 -18.37 -46.96 -6.67
C ALA A 28 -18.80 -45.80 -7.60
N ALA A 29 -19.58 -44.86 -7.06
CA ALA A 29 -19.83 -43.58 -7.72
C ALA A 29 -18.48 -42.98 -8.14
N PRO A 30 -18.38 -42.27 -9.27
CA PRO A 30 -17.14 -41.58 -9.59
C PRO A 30 -16.89 -40.59 -8.47
N ASP A 31 -15.88 -40.90 -7.64
CA ASP A 31 -15.14 -39.90 -6.90
C ASP A 31 -14.83 -38.81 -7.90
N ALA A 32 -15.29 -37.60 -7.61
CA ALA A 32 -14.82 -36.41 -8.29
C ALA A 32 -13.32 -36.31 -7.98
N SER A 33 -12.53 -36.95 -8.83
CA SER A 33 -11.10 -36.77 -8.93
C SER A 33 -10.87 -35.30 -9.23
N THR A 34 -10.43 -34.56 -8.22
CA THR A 34 -9.79 -33.27 -8.41
C THR A 34 -8.50 -33.53 -9.17
N GLY A 35 -8.59 -33.45 -10.50
CA GLY A 35 -7.44 -33.46 -11.38
C GLY A 35 -6.58 -32.21 -11.19
N PRO A 36 -5.32 -32.19 -11.68
CA PRO A 36 -4.36 -31.12 -11.44
C PRO A 36 -4.57 -29.84 -12.27
N ASP A 37 -5.79 -29.57 -12.78
CA ASP A 37 -6.03 -28.57 -13.83
C ASP A 37 -6.55 -27.21 -13.35
N ASP A 38 -6.77 -26.98 -12.04
CA ASP A 38 -7.06 -25.64 -11.51
C ASP A 38 -5.78 -24.90 -11.11
N LYS A 39 -4.97 -24.49 -12.10
CA LYS A 39 -3.92 -23.47 -11.92
C LYS A 39 -4.49 -22.08 -12.19
N ASP A 40 -5.65 -21.77 -11.61
CA ASP A 40 -6.28 -20.48 -11.77
C ASP A 40 -5.47 -19.40 -11.04
N ALA A 41 -4.87 -18.49 -11.81
CA ALA A 41 -4.13 -17.38 -11.26
C ALA A 41 -5.02 -16.47 -10.41
N ALA A 42 -6.33 -16.38 -10.65
CA ALA A 42 -7.25 -15.53 -9.88
C ALA A 42 -7.34 -15.93 -8.41
N THR A 43 -7.24 -17.22 -8.10
CA THR A 43 -7.39 -17.76 -6.73
C THR A 43 -6.07 -18.20 -6.11
N ALA A 44 -4.97 -18.18 -6.86
CA ALA A 44 -3.67 -18.59 -6.37
C ALA A 44 -3.17 -17.71 -5.23
N SER A 45 -2.70 -18.33 -4.15
CA SER A 45 -2.13 -17.66 -2.98
C SER A 45 -0.60 -17.59 -2.98
N THR A 46 0.07 -18.25 -3.94
CA THR A 46 1.54 -18.24 -4.13
C THR A 46 1.88 -18.50 -5.60
N ALA A 47 3.09 -18.13 -6.04
CA ALA A 47 3.58 -18.53 -7.36
C ALA A 47 3.64 -20.05 -7.52
N LYS A 48 3.94 -20.81 -6.46
CA LYS A 48 3.97 -22.28 -6.50
C LYS A 48 2.60 -22.88 -6.85
N ALA A 49 1.51 -22.27 -6.39
CA ALA A 49 0.16 -22.74 -6.67
C ALA A 49 -0.20 -22.71 -8.17
N VAL A 50 0.41 -21.80 -8.94
CA VAL A 50 0.26 -21.76 -10.41
C VAL A 50 1.38 -22.49 -11.17
N GLY A 51 2.24 -23.23 -10.48
CA GLY A 51 3.34 -23.98 -11.09
C GLY A 51 4.70 -23.25 -11.11
N GLY A 52 4.87 -22.19 -10.32
CA GLY A 52 6.11 -21.43 -10.17
C GLY A 52 6.10 -20.10 -10.92
N ILE A 53 7.18 -19.33 -10.76
CA ILE A 53 7.32 -17.98 -11.35
C ILE A 53 7.26 -18.02 -12.87
N ASP A 54 7.86 -19.02 -13.52
CA ASP A 54 7.84 -19.12 -14.98
C ASP A 54 6.41 -19.36 -15.50
N ALA A 55 5.66 -20.26 -14.87
CA ALA A 55 4.26 -20.52 -15.22
C ALA A 55 3.38 -19.29 -14.97
N LEU A 56 3.62 -18.57 -13.86
CA LEU A 56 2.95 -17.31 -13.56
C LEU A 56 3.26 -16.24 -14.62
N ALA A 57 4.52 -16.14 -15.05
CA ALA A 57 4.94 -15.20 -16.08
C ALA A 57 4.29 -15.51 -17.45
N GLU A 58 4.20 -16.78 -17.83
CA GLU A 58 3.49 -17.18 -19.06
C GLU A 58 1.99 -16.91 -18.99
N ALA A 59 1.35 -17.09 -17.83
CA ALA A 59 -0.05 -16.70 -17.65
C ALA A 59 -0.24 -15.18 -17.74
N ALA A 60 0.62 -14.40 -17.08
CA ALA A 60 0.59 -12.94 -17.10
C ALA A 60 0.85 -12.36 -18.51
N LYS A 61 1.72 -12.98 -19.30
CA LYS A 61 1.94 -12.60 -20.71
C LYS A 61 0.70 -12.82 -21.58
N LYS A 62 -0.13 -13.82 -21.28
CA LYS A 62 -1.41 -14.05 -21.99
C LYS A 62 -2.44 -12.98 -21.65
N GLU A 63 -2.43 -12.47 -20.41
CA GLU A 63 -3.23 -11.30 -20.00
C GLU A 63 -2.70 -10.02 -20.68
N GLY A 64 -1.38 -9.89 -20.83
CA GLY A 64 -0.71 -8.92 -21.70
C GLY A 64 -0.59 -7.50 -21.15
N THR A 65 -1.33 -7.16 -20.09
CA THR A 65 -1.29 -5.85 -19.45
C THR A 65 -1.43 -5.96 -17.93
N LEU A 66 -1.03 -4.90 -17.23
CA LEU A 66 -1.28 -4.66 -15.82
C LEU A 66 -1.84 -3.24 -15.68
N HIS A 67 -3.05 -3.12 -15.13
CA HIS A 67 -3.66 -1.85 -14.79
C HIS A 67 -3.28 -1.45 -13.38
N ALA A 68 -2.72 -0.26 -13.24
CA ALA A 68 -2.36 0.34 -11.96
C ALA A 68 -2.89 1.77 -11.88
N MET A 69 -2.93 2.31 -10.66
CA MET A 69 -3.25 3.71 -10.40
C MET A 69 -2.26 4.26 -9.39
N ALA A 70 -2.02 5.57 -9.42
CA ALA A 70 -1.19 6.25 -8.42
C ALA A 70 0.24 5.68 -8.26
N LEU A 71 0.85 5.22 -9.36
CA LEU A 71 2.25 4.81 -9.42
C LEU A 71 3.11 5.86 -10.18
N PRO A 72 3.31 7.06 -9.64
CA PRO A 72 4.05 8.10 -10.35
C PRO A 72 5.53 7.72 -10.43
N ARG A 73 6.13 7.92 -11.60
CA ARG A 73 7.47 7.40 -11.90
C ARG A 73 8.58 7.91 -10.96
N ASN A 74 8.40 9.08 -10.38
CA ASN A 74 9.35 9.71 -9.45
C ASN A 74 9.16 9.27 -7.98
N TRP A 75 8.15 8.46 -7.67
CA TRP A 75 7.88 8.00 -6.32
C TRP A 75 8.57 6.67 -6.05
N ALA A 76 9.46 6.63 -5.05
CA ALA A 76 10.20 5.44 -4.63
C ALA A 76 10.74 4.59 -5.81
N ASN A 77 11.21 5.27 -6.86
CA ASN A 77 11.76 4.71 -8.09
C ASN A 77 10.81 3.83 -8.93
N TYR A 78 9.50 4.12 -8.92
CA TYR A 78 8.54 3.40 -9.77
C TYR A 78 8.88 3.45 -11.26
N GLY A 79 9.52 4.51 -11.75
CA GLY A 79 9.93 4.59 -13.16
C GLY A 79 10.84 3.43 -13.56
N ALA A 80 11.88 3.14 -12.77
CA ALA A 80 12.77 2.02 -13.05
C ALA A 80 12.13 0.66 -12.78
N LEU A 81 11.22 0.58 -11.80
CA LEU A 81 10.47 -0.66 -11.52
C LEU A 81 9.55 -1.02 -12.70
N ILE A 82 8.78 -0.05 -13.19
CA ILE A 82 7.91 -0.20 -14.36
C ILE A 82 8.73 -0.60 -15.57
N ASP A 83 9.76 0.18 -15.93
CA ASP A 83 10.59 -0.10 -17.11
C ASP A 83 11.27 -1.47 -17.03
N GLY A 84 11.73 -1.85 -15.83
CA GLY A 84 12.36 -3.15 -15.59
C GLY A 84 11.37 -4.30 -15.73
N PHE A 85 10.15 -4.16 -15.21
CA PHE A 85 9.09 -5.16 -15.35
C PHE A 85 8.66 -5.33 -16.80
N GLU A 86 8.34 -4.24 -17.49
CA GLU A 86 7.94 -4.25 -18.90
C GLU A 86 9.03 -4.88 -19.76
N LYS A 87 10.29 -4.51 -19.54
CA LYS A 87 11.44 -5.10 -20.25
C LYS A 87 11.63 -6.58 -19.96
N LYS A 88 11.45 -7.00 -18.71
CA LYS A 88 11.71 -8.39 -18.27
C LYS A 88 10.64 -9.36 -18.74
N TYR A 89 9.37 -8.95 -18.72
CA TYR A 89 8.25 -9.84 -18.98
C TYR A 89 7.50 -9.54 -20.28
N GLY A 90 7.71 -8.38 -20.90
CA GLY A 90 6.99 -7.97 -22.11
C GLY A 90 5.51 -7.63 -21.85
N ILE A 91 5.17 -7.31 -20.59
CA ILE A 91 3.81 -6.96 -20.16
C ILE A 91 3.77 -5.46 -19.93
N LYS A 92 2.84 -4.76 -20.58
CA LYS A 92 2.68 -3.31 -20.45
C LYS A 92 2.05 -2.96 -19.11
N ILE A 93 2.52 -1.90 -18.44
CA ILE A 93 1.85 -1.33 -17.26
C ILE A 93 1.13 -0.04 -17.65
N GLU A 94 -0.18 -0.03 -17.46
CA GLU A 94 -1.01 1.16 -17.68
C GLU A 94 -1.32 1.83 -16.34
N VAL A 95 -0.71 2.99 -16.11
CA VAL A 95 -0.90 3.77 -14.87
C VAL A 95 -1.92 4.88 -15.11
N GLU A 96 -3.14 4.71 -14.61
CA GLU A 96 -4.14 5.78 -14.55
C GLU A 96 -3.83 6.73 -13.39
N ASN A 97 -4.14 8.02 -13.55
CA ASN A 97 -4.00 9.04 -12.51
C ASN A 97 -2.70 8.87 -11.69
N PRO A 98 -1.50 9.02 -12.30
CA PRO A 98 -0.25 8.72 -11.62
C PRO A 98 -0.04 9.53 -10.33
N ASN A 99 -0.64 10.72 -10.23
CA ASN A 99 -0.55 11.56 -9.03
C ASN A 99 -1.76 11.39 -8.09
N GLY A 100 -2.53 10.31 -8.24
CA GLY A 100 -3.62 9.96 -7.34
C GLY A 100 -3.14 9.63 -5.93
N ALA A 101 -4.08 9.57 -4.99
CA ALA A 101 -3.81 9.16 -3.62
C ALA A 101 -4.39 7.77 -3.32
N SER A 102 -4.00 7.17 -2.19
CA SER A 102 -4.47 5.86 -1.76
C SER A 102 -6.00 5.73 -1.72
N GLN A 103 -6.72 6.80 -1.37
CA GLN A 103 -8.18 6.79 -1.40
C GLN A 103 -8.76 6.72 -2.83
N ASP A 104 -8.07 7.29 -3.82
CA ASP A 104 -8.52 7.25 -5.22
C ASP A 104 -8.41 5.83 -5.79
N GLU A 105 -7.33 5.11 -5.47
CA GLU A 105 -7.16 3.69 -5.83
C GLU A 105 -8.28 2.83 -5.23
N ILE A 106 -8.56 3.00 -3.93
CA ILE A 106 -9.65 2.31 -3.24
C ILE A 106 -11.01 2.62 -3.90
N ASN A 107 -11.25 3.88 -4.26
CA ASN A 107 -12.48 4.28 -4.93
C ASN A 107 -12.59 3.66 -6.32
N ALA A 108 -11.48 3.59 -7.07
CA ALA A 108 -11.44 2.97 -8.39
C ALA A 108 -11.75 1.47 -8.31
N VAL A 109 -11.11 0.72 -7.42
CA VAL A 109 -11.39 -0.71 -7.21
C VAL A 109 -12.84 -0.94 -6.77
N THR A 110 -13.36 -0.11 -5.85
CA THR A 110 -14.74 -0.24 -5.37
C THR A 110 -15.77 0.02 -6.48
N SER A 111 -15.62 1.12 -7.22
CA SER A 111 -16.61 1.56 -8.21
C SER A 111 -16.55 0.80 -9.53
N ARG A 112 -15.42 0.13 -9.80
CA ARG A 112 -15.15 -0.59 -11.05
C ARG A 112 -15.08 -2.10 -10.85
N LYS A 113 -15.57 -2.61 -9.72
CA LYS A 113 -15.61 -4.04 -9.41
C LYS A 113 -16.12 -4.86 -10.61
N GLY A 114 -15.33 -5.85 -11.04
CA GLY A 114 -15.64 -6.73 -12.16
C GLY A 114 -15.56 -6.09 -13.55
N GLN A 115 -15.02 -4.88 -13.69
CA GLN A 115 -14.79 -4.22 -14.99
C GLN A 115 -13.33 -4.34 -15.39
N ASP A 116 -13.07 -4.52 -16.69
CA ASP A 116 -11.71 -4.65 -17.27
C ASP A 116 -10.79 -3.44 -17.00
N ARG A 117 -11.37 -2.28 -16.69
CA ARG A 117 -10.65 -1.03 -16.36
C ARG A 117 -10.42 -0.83 -14.86
N ALA A 118 -10.71 -1.82 -14.02
CA ALA A 118 -10.34 -1.77 -12.61
C ALA A 118 -8.82 -1.86 -12.47
N PRO A 119 -8.21 -1.19 -11.48
CA PRO A 119 -6.82 -1.45 -11.12
C PRO A 119 -6.65 -2.92 -10.69
N ASP A 120 -5.57 -3.55 -11.14
CA ASP A 120 -5.18 -4.91 -10.75
C ASP A 120 -4.48 -4.94 -9.38
N VAL A 121 -3.71 -3.89 -9.10
CA VAL A 121 -2.86 -3.76 -7.93
C VAL A 121 -3.05 -2.40 -7.27
N LEU A 122 -2.73 -2.31 -5.99
CA LEU A 122 -2.79 -1.10 -5.19
C LEU A 122 -1.48 -0.88 -4.42
N ASP A 123 -1.08 0.38 -4.26
CA ASP A 123 0.05 0.83 -3.43
C ASP A 123 -0.41 1.82 -2.36
N LEU A 124 -0.79 1.30 -1.20
CA LEU A 124 -1.55 2.06 -0.21
C LEU A 124 -0.71 2.38 1.02
N GLY A 125 -0.88 3.59 1.58
CA GLY A 125 -0.42 3.87 2.95
C GLY A 125 -1.10 2.91 3.94
N SER A 126 -0.44 2.54 5.04
CA SER A 126 -0.90 1.39 5.85
C SER A 126 -2.33 1.53 6.39
N SER A 127 -2.77 2.75 6.71
CA SER A 127 -4.13 2.99 7.22
C SER A 127 -5.20 2.85 6.11
N PHE A 128 -4.81 3.00 4.85
CA PHE A 128 -5.67 2.78 3.68
C PHE A 128 -5.70 1.30 3.29
N VAL A 129 -4.57 0.59 3.33
CA VAL A 129 -4.53 -0.85 3.02
C VAL A 129 -5.35 -1.67 4.03
N GLN A 130 -5.27 -1.33 5.32
CA GLN A 130 -6.04 -1.99 6.38
C GLN A 130 -7.54 -1.82 6.14
N SER A 131 -7.99 -0.59 5.88
CA SER A 131 -9.38 -0.30 5.54
C SER A 131 -9.85 -1.02 4.26
N ALA A 132 -9.01 -1.12 3.24
CA ALA A 132 -9.32 -1.89 2.03
C ALA A 132 -9.46 -3.40 2.33
N ALA A 133 -8.57 -3.94 3.17
CA ALA A 133 -8.59 -5.34 3.60
C ALA A 133 -9.85 -5.69 4.41
N GLN A 134 -10.25 -4.82 5.34
CA GLN A 134 -11.49 -4.96 6.14
C GLN A 134 -12.75 -4.96 5.25
N ARG A 135 -12.72 -4.22 4.14
CA ARG A 135 -13.80 -4.15 3.15
C ARG A 135 -13.80 -5.31 2.15
N GLY A 136 -12.87 -6.25 2.26
CA GLY A 136 -12.78 -7.42 1.38
C GLY A 136 -12.32 -7.11 -0.05
N LEU A 137 -11.64 -5.97 -0.26
CA LEU A 137 -11.20 -5.53 -1.59
C LEU A 137 -9.90 -6.18 -2.06
N LEU A 138 -9.20 -6.90 -1.18
CA LEU A 138 -7.83 -7.37 -1.43
C LEU A 138 -7.75 -8.90 -1.47
N ALA A 139 -7.18 -9.44 -2.54
CA ALA A 139 -6.88 -10.86 -2.66
C ALA A 139 -5.66 -11.25 -1.81
N PRO A 140 -5.70 -12.42 -1.13
CA PRO A 140 -4.54 -12.92 -0.40
C PRO A 140 -3.46 -13.47 -1.35
N TYR A 141 -2.21 -13.03 -1.19
CA TYR A 141 -1.07 -13.53 -1.94
C TYR A 141 0.24 -13.43 -1.16
N MET A 142 0.93 -14.56 -1.00
CA MET A 142 2.24 -14.66 -0.36
C MET A 142 3.33 -14.71 -1.43
N VAL A 143 4.04 -13.60 -1.59
CA VAL A 143 5.28 -13.52 -2.40
C VAL A 143 6.36 -14.44 -1.85
N ALA A 144 7.37 -14.78 -2.65
CA ALA A 144 8.46 -15.69 -2.26
C ALA A 144 9.18 -15.27 -0.94
N GLY A 145 9.29 -13.97 -0.67
CA GLY A 145 9.91 -13.42 0.55
C GLY A 145 8.92 -13.09 1.69
N PHE A 146 7.65 -13.51 1.59
CA PHE A 146 6.61 -13.03 2.51
C PHE A 146 6.91 -13.32 4.00
N THR A 147 7.55 -14.45 4.30
CA THR A 147 7.96 -14.85 5.66
C THR A 147 9.15 -14.09 6.21
N ASP A 148 9.89 -13.40 5.37
CA ASP A 148 11.02 -12.57 5.78
C ASP A 148 10.58 -11.13 6.12
N ILE A 149 9.34 -10.76 5.78
CA ILE A 149 8.73 -9.48 6.17
C ILE A 149 8.30 -9.60 7.65
N PRO A 150 8.67 -8.64 8.51
CA PRO A 150 8.25 -8.66 9.92
C PRO A 150 6.74 -8.76 10.09
N ASP A 151 6.26 -9.48 11.12
CA ASP A 151 4.83 -9.70 11.35
C ASP A 151 4.03 -8.40 11.49
N ALA A 152 4.60 -7.38 12.14
CA ALA A 152 3.97 -6.06 12.26
C ALA A 152 3.87 -5.29 10.92
N GLN A 153 4.44 -5.82 9.84
CA GLN A 153 4.53 -5.21 8.52
C GLN A 153 3.81 -6.01 7.43
N ARG A 154 3.00 -7.00 7.80
CA ARG A 154 2.22 -7.82 6.87
C ARG A 154 0.90 -8.25 7.47
N ASP A 155 -0.06 -8.55 6.61
CA ASP A 155 -1.32 -9.16 7.00
C ASP A 155 -1.13 -10.64 7.31
N SER A 156 -1.74 -11.16 8.37
CA SER A 156 -1.56 -12.58 8.77
C SER A 156 -2.11 -13.58 7.75
N ILE A 157 -3.04 -13.16 6.90
CA ILE A 157 -3.60 -13.96 5.80
C ILE A 157 -3.17 -13.44 4.41
N ALA A 158 -2.13 -12.60 4.37
CA ALA A 158 -1.49 -12.12 3.15
C ALA A 158 -2.35 -11.28 2.19
N ARG A 159 -3.38 -10.58 2.69
CA ARG A 159 -4.13 -9.59 1.87
C ARG A 159 -3.27 -8.39 1.45
N TRP A 160 -2.25 -8.09 2.24
CA TRP A 160 -1.26 -7.05 1.96
C TRP A 160 0.05 -7.34 2.68
N ALA A 161 1.12 -6.73 2.18
CA ALA A 161 2.40 -6.64 2.88
C ALA A 161 3.06 -5.28 2.60
N ASN A 162 3.86 -4.80 3.54
CA ASN A 162 4.69 -3.61 3.34
C ASN A 162 5.79 -3.90 2.32
N ASP A 163 6.01 -2.98 1.39
CA ASP A 163 7.03 -3.10 0.34
C ASP A 163 8.21 -2.15 0.58
N TYR A 164 7.92 -0.88 0.83
CA TYR A 164 8.94 0.14 1.06
C TYR A 164 8.44 1.20 2.04
N GLY A 165 9.36 1.85 2.74
CA GLY A 165 9.01 2.83 3.76
C GLY A 165 10.04 3.92 3.96
N GLY A 166 9.65 4.86 4.82
CA GLY A 166 10.40 6.06 5.11
C GLY A 166 10.13 6.60 6.50
N TYR A 167 10.70 7.76 6.75
CA TYR A 167 10.39 8.59 7.91
C TYR A 167 9.81 9.90 7.41
N ILE A 168 8.87 10.48 8.16
CA ILE A 168 8.46 11.86 7.90
C ILE A 168 9.67 12.76 8.08
N SER A 169 9.80 13.73 7.19
CA SER A 169 10.93 14.64 7.10
C SER A 169 10.48 16.02 6.64
N PHE A 170 11.36 16.99 6.84
CA PHE A 170 11.28 18.31 6.23
C PHE A 170 12.28 18.38 5.09
N GLY A 171 11.76 18.67 3.90
CA GLY A 171 12.53 19.15 2.77
C GLY A 171 12.53 20.68 2.77
N CYS A 172 13.68 21.31 2.55
CA CYS A 172 13.81 22.76 2.67
C CYS A 172 14.81 23.36 1.68
N ASP A 173 14.39 24.41 0.95
CA ASP A 173 15.23 25.19 0.05
C ASP A 173 16.03 26.25 0.82
N VAL A 174 17.31 26.00 1.07
CA VAL A 174 18.17 26.88 1.90
C VAL A 174 18.44 28.23 1.26
N ARG A 175 18.20 28.38 -0.05
CA ARG A 175 18.35 29.69 -0.73
C ARG A 175 17.18 30.62 -0.42
N ARG A 176 16.01 30.05 -0.14
CA ARG A 176 14.77 30.80 0.17
C ARG A 176 14.51 30.86 1.66
N VAL A 177 14.95 29.85 2.40
CA VAL A 177 14.73 29.72 3.85
C VAL A 177 16.08 29.75 4.56
N ARG A 178 16.41 30.90 5.16
CA ARG A 178 17.73 31.12 5.80
C ARG A 178 18.06 30.09 6.89
N ASN A 179 17.06 29.71 7.67
CA ASN A 179 17.19 28.70 8.72
C ASN A 179 16.15 27.62 8.45
N CYS A 180 16.56 26.49 7.88
CA CYS A 180 15.63 25.39 7.66
C CYS A 180 15.17 24.79 9.02
N PRO A 181 13.88 24.41 9.14
CA PRO A 181 13.35 23.84 10.36
C PRO A 181 13.94 22.44 10.59
N THR A 182 14.18 22.10 11.86
CA THR A 182 14.71 20.79 12.28
C THR A 182 13.78 20.04 13.22
N SER A 183 12.69 20.69 13.63
CA SER A 183 11.71 20.20 14.59
C SER A 183 10.32 20.74 14.24
N PHE A 184 9.26 20.06 14.63
CA PHE A 184 7.90 20.59 14.49
C PHE A 184 7.73 21.89 15.29
N LYS A 185 8.39 21.99 16.44
CA LYS A 185 8.44 23.24 17.21
C LYS A 185 9.01 24.41 16.42
N ASP A 186 10.01 24.19 15.56
CA ASP A 186 10.57 25.24 14.71
C ASP A 186 9.50 25.79 13.76
N LEU A 187 8.69 24.93 13.14
CA LEU A 187 7.69 25.34 12.15
C LEU A 187 6.69 26.38 12.68
N LEU A 188 6.55 26.53 14.01
CA LEU A 188 5.71 27.57 14.63
C LEU A 188 6.36 28.98 14.68
N LYS A 189 7.62 29.13 14.27
CA LYS A 189 8.32 30.43 14.26
C LYS A 189 7.75 31.34 13.15
N PRO A 190 7.59 32.65 13.39
CA PRO A 190 6.94 33.58 12.45
C PRO A 190 7.71 33.76 11.13
N GLN A 191 8.98 33.37 11.08
CA GLN A 191 9.81 33.43 9.88
C GLN A 191 9.37 32.48 8.75
N TYR A 192 8.51 31.50 9.04
CA TYR A 192 8.02 30.51 8.07
C TYR A 192 6.63 30.84 7.50
N LYS A 193 6.22 32.11 7.57
CA LYS A 193 4.91 32.56 7.10
C LYS A 193 4.69 32.20 5.62
N GLY A 194 3.66 31.40 5.35
CA GLY A 194 3.26 30.93 4.02
C GLY A 194 4.20 29.90 3.38
N GLN A 195 5.12 29.29 4.14
CA GLN A 195 6.20 28.47 3.57
C GLN A 195 6.01 26.96 3.74
N VAL A 196 5.18 26.52 4.70
CA VAL A 196 5.06 25.12 5.09
C VAL A 196 3.90 24.45 4.37
N ALA A 197 4.20 23.39 3.61
CA ALA A 197 3.22 22.67 2.79
C ALA A 197 3.18 21.17 3.10
N LEU A 198 1.99 20.58 2.95
CA LEU A 198 1.79 19.13 2.87
C LEU A 198 1.66 18.70 1.41
N THR A 199 1.86 17.43 1.13
CA THR A 199 1.68 16.82 -0.21
C THR A 199 0.22 16.63 -0.63
N GLY A 200 -0.71 16.91 0.26
CA GLY A 200 -2.15 16.83 0.00
C GLY A 200 -2.96 16.78 1.28
N SER A 201 -4.23 16.38 1.17
CA SER A 201 -5.09 16.21 2.35
C SER A 201 -4.79 14.91 3.10
N PRO A 202 -4.59 14.92 4.43
CA PRO A 202 -4.36 13.72 5.23
C PRO A 202 -5.57 12.77 5.29
N ALA A 203 -6.76 13.23 4.89
CA ALA A 203 -7.93 12.37 4.72
C ALA A 203 -7.85 11.46 3.48
N LYS A 204 -6.92 11.75 2.54
CA LYS A 204 -6.75 11.01 1.27
C LYS A 204 -5.32 10.50 1.06
N SER A 205 -4.32 11.27 1.46
CA SER A 205 -2.89 11.02 1.23
C SER A 205 -2.23 10.36 2.44
N GLY A 206 -1.56 9.22 2.22
CA GLY A 206 -0.77 8.53 3.25
C GLY A 206 0.41 9.35 3.78
N SER A 207 1.08 10.14 2.92
CA SER A 207 2.16 11.04 3.32
C SER A 207 1.65 12.14 4.26
N ALA A 208 0.57 12.83 3.87
CA ALA A 208 -0.02 13.88 4.70
C ALA A 208 -0.58 13.30 6.01
N PHE A 209 -1.18 12.11 5.99
CA PHE A 209 -1.60 11.39 7.19
C PHE A 209 -0.42 11.14 8.14
N GLY A 210 0.71 10.65 7.60
CA GLY A 210 1.93 10.46 8.37
C GLY A 210 2.48 11.77 8.95
N ALA A 211 2.38 12.89 8.23
CA ALA A 211 2.79 14.20 8.72
C ALA A 211 1.96 14.65 9.94
N VAL A 212 0.66 14.35 9.98
CA VAL A 212 -0.20 14.63 11.15
C VAL A 212 0.20 13.75 12.34
N TYR A 213 0.51 12.46 12.13
CA TYR A 213 1.03 11.61 13.20
C TYR A 213 2.37 12.11 13.74
N ALA A 214 3.29 12.47 12.86
CA ALA A 214 4.58 13.06 13.24
C ALA A 214 4.40 14.32 14.09
N ALA A 215 3.47 15.20 13.69
CA ALA A 215 3.12 16.40 14.46
C ALA A 215 2.48 16.05 15.82
N ALA A 216 1.64 15.01 15.89
CA ALA A 216 1.05 14.54 17.13
C ALA A 216 2.12 14.08 18.12
N LEU A 217 3.05 13.22 17.66
CA LEU A 217 4.19 12.77 18.47
C LEU A 217 5.05 13.94 18.97
N ALA A 218 5.22 14.99 18.16
CA ALA A 218 5.96 16.19 18.57
C ALA A 218 5.18 17.12 19.51
N SER A 219 3.86 17.00 19.56
CA SER A 219 2.96 17.94 20.25
C SER A 219 2.29 17.32 21.49
N GLY A 220 2.84 16.22 22.01
CA GLY A 220 2.36 15.55 23.22
C GLY A 220 1.27 14.50 23.00
N GLY A 221 0.98 14.15 21.74
CA GLY A 221 0.12 13.03 21.37
C GLY A 221 0.86 11.70 21.32
N SER A 222 0.20 10.69 20.77
CA SER A 222 0.71 9.33 20.67
C SER A 222 0.09 8.59 19.46
N PHE A 223 0.36 7.29 19.30
CA PHE A 223 -0.38 6.50 18.31
C PHE A 223 -1.86 6.34 18.65
N ASP A 224 -2.22 6.41 19.94
CA ASP A 224 -3.61 6.36 20.41
C ASP A 224 -4.31 7.72 20.32
N ASP A 225 -3.55 8.82 20.22
CA ASP A 225 -4.08 10.18 20.22
C ASP A 225 -3.40 11.06 19.15
N ILE A 226 -4.09 11.18 18.01
CA ILE A 226 -3.65 12.03 16.89
C ILE A 226 -4.09 13.50 17.03
N GLN A 227 -5.02 13.81 17.95
CA GLN A 227 -5.61 15.14 18.05
C GLN A 227 -4.57 16.26 18.22
N PRO A 228 -3.49 16.09 19.01
CA PRO A 228 -2.43 17.10 19.10
C PRO A 228 -1.76 17.43 17.76
N GLY A 229 -1.73 16.50 16.81
CA GLY A 229 -1.23 16.75 15.46
C GLY A 229 -2.18 17.60 14.63
N ILE A 230 -3.49 17.34 14.73
CA ILE A 230 -4.52 18.16 14.08
C ILE A 230 -4.48 19.59 14.64
N ASP A 231 -4.40 19.72 15.96
CA ASP A 231 -4.30 21.02 16.65
C ASP A 231 -3.02 21.77 16.28
N PHE A 232 -1.91 21.05 16.08
CA PHE A 232 -0.67 21.63 15.60
C PHE A 232 -0.85 22.30 14.23
N PHE A 233 -1.49 21.62 13.27
CA PHE A 233 -1.74 22.20 11.94
C PHE A 233 -2.78 23.32 11.98
N ALA A 234 -3.80 23.23 12.84
CA ALA A 234 -4.72 24.35 13.08
C ALA A 234 -3.97 25.60 13.58
N LYS A 235 -3.05 25.41 14.54
CA LYS A 235 -2.20 26.49 15.03
C LYS A 235 -1.28 27.03 13.94
N LEU A 236 -0.65 26.15 13.17
CA LEU A 236 0.25 26.50 12.07
C LEU A 236 -0.46 27.33 10.99
N LYS A 237 -1.73 26.99 10.70
CA LYS A 237 -2.62 27.76 9.83
C LYS A 237 -2.96 29.12 10.42
N LYS A 238 -3.40 29.17 11.68
CA LYS A 238 -3.78 30.39 12.40
C LYS A 238 -2.66 31.43 12.47
N ILE A 239 -1.40 30.98 12.66
CA ILE A 239 -0.24 31.89 12.67
C ILE A 239 0.25 32.25 11.25
N GLY A 240 -0.34 31.65 10.21
CA GLY A 240 -0.08 31.95 8.81
C GLY A 240 1.12 31.22 8.20
N ASN A 241 1.67 30.19 8.86
CA ASN A 241 2.83 29.45 8.35
C ASN A 241 2.43 28.32 7.38
N TYR A 242 1.26 27.72 7.56
CA TYR A 242 0.73 26.67 6.69
C TYR A 242 0.11 27.24 5.41
N THR A 243 0.62 26.81 4.25
CA THR A 243 0.04 27.13 2.95
C THR A 243 -0.94 26.06 2.49
N SER A 244 -1.95 26.45 1.70
CA SER A 244 -2.86 25.51 1.04
C SER A 244 -2.31 24.97 -0.29
N VAL A 245 -1.15 25.48 -0.73
CA VAL A 245 -0.45 24.93 -1.90
C VAL A 245 0.10 23.55 -1.56
N GLU A 246 -0.22 22.58 -2.40
CA GLU A 246 0.33 21.24 -2.25
C GLU A 246 1.83 21.23 -2.59
N SER A 247 2.60 20.52 -1.78
CA SER A 247 4.02 20.33 -2.03
C SER A 247 4.21 19.33 -3.16
N THR A 248 4.73 19.82 -4.28
CA THR A 248 5.08 19.04 -5.47
C THR A 248 6.42 19.54 -6.01
N PRO A 249 7.12 18.79 -6.86
CA PRO A 249 8.34 19.28 -7.50
C PRO A 249 8.14 20.65 -8.19
N ALA A 250 7.00 20.84 -8.85
CA ALA A 250 6.70 22.08 -9.56
C ALA A 250 6.46 23.27 -8.61
N THR A 251 5.74 23.08 -7.51
CA THR A 251 5.45 24.17 -6.54
C THR A 251 6.68 24.51 -5.71
N ILE A 252 7.55 23.53 -5.42
CA ILE A 252 8.86 23.77 -4.79
C ILE A 252 9.77 24.56 -5.74
N GLU A 253 9.86 24.18 -7.01
CA GLU A 253 10.67 24.89 -8.02
C GLU A 253 10.24 26.36 -8.16
N LYS A 254 8.94 26.63 -8.14
CA LYS A 254 8.38 28.00 -8.15
C LYS A 254 8.58 28.77 -6.85
N GLY A 255 8.92 28.09 -5.75
CA GLY A 255 9.11 28.71 -4.43
C GLY A 255 7.80 28.94 -3.67
N GLU A 256 6.71 28.31 -4.09
CA GLU A 256 5.40 28.38 -3.45
C GLU A 256 5.31 27.45 -2.22
N ALA A 257 6.14 26.41 -2.18
CA ALA A 257 6.24 25.44 -1.09
C ALA A 257 7.71 25.17 -0.70
N PRO A 258 8.47 26.18 -0.22
CA PRO A 258 9.91 26.03 0.04
C PRO A 258 10.23 25.17 1.27
N ILE A 259 9.22 24.82 2.09
CA ILE A 259 9.32 23.83 3.17
C ILE A 259 8.24 22.76 2.94
N SER A 260 8.67 21.54 2.63
CA SER A 260 7.82 20.38 2.39
C SER A 260 7.86 19.44 3.59
N ILE A 261 6.70 19.01 4.10
CA ILE A 261 6.62 17.87 5.03
C ILE A 261 6.19 16.64 4.23
N ASP A 262 7.12 15.70 4.08
CA ASP A 262 6.92 14.49 3.27
C ASP A 262 7.90 13.38 3.70
N TRP A 263 7.83 12.22 3.06
CA TRP A 263 8.76 11.13 3.31
C TRP A 263 10.20 11.51 2.96
N ASP A 264 11.12 11.05 3.80
CA ASP A 264 12.56 11.29 3.67
C ASP A 264 13.14 10.79 2.34
N TYR A 265 12.64 9.69 1.79
CA TYR A 265 13.06 9.18 0.49
C TYR A 265 12.65 10.08 -0.68
N LEU A 266 11.48 10.74 -0.60
CA LEU A 266 11.03 11.69 -1.63
C LEU A 266 11.84 12.98 -1.55
N ASN A 267 12.01 13.52 -0.35
CA ASN A 267 12.85 14.69 -0.13
C ASN A 267 14.31 14.43 -0.51
N ALA A 268 14.84 13.23 -0.28
CA ALA A 268 16.18 12.84 -0.74
C ALA A 268 16.25 12.77 -2.27
N GLY A 269 15.27 12.16 -2.92
CA GLY A 269 15.18 12.14 -4.39
C GLY A 269 15.11 13.54 -5.00
N TYR A 270 14.42 14.47 -4.35
CA TYR A 270 14.36 15.87 -4.75
C TYR A 270 15.71 16.57 -4.67
N THR A 271 16.59 16.19 -3.73
CA THR A 271 17.93 16.78 -3.60
C THR A 271 18.72 16.61 -4.91
N ASP A 272 18.69 15.43 -5.50
CA ASP A 272 19.35 15.16 -6.79
C ASP A 272 18.64 15.86 -7.95
N ALA A 273 17.31 15.79 -7.99
CA ALA A 273 16.50 16.34 -9.08
C ALA A 273 16.58 17.88 -9.17
N PHE A 274 16.73 18.55 -8.03
CA PHE A 274 16.76 20.01 -7.91
C PHE A 274 18.16 20.61 -8.10
N LYS A 275 19.22 19.81 -7.91
CA LYS A 275 20.60 20.27 -8.08
C LYS A 275 20.87 20.87 -9.46
N SER A 276 20.36 20.24 -10.52
CA SER A 276 20.49 20.74 -11.90
C SER A 276 19.63 21.99 -12.17
N LYS A 277 18.68 22.30 -11.29
CA LYS A 277 17.75 23.44 -11.38
C LYS A 277 18.18 24.63 -10.51
N GLY A 278 19.33 24.54 -9.85
CA GLY A 278 19.90 25.64 -9.05
C GLY A 278 19.29 25.83 -7.66
N LEU A 279 18.41 24.92 -7.24
CA LEU A 279 17.87 24.84 -5.89
C LEU A 279 18.87 24.12 -4.98
N ASP A 280 18.95 24.55 -3.73
CA ASP A 280 19.77 23.90 -2.70
C ASP A 280 18.82 23.30 -1.65
N TRP A 281 18.54 22.02 -1.80
CA TRP A 281 17.50 21.31 -1.05
C TRP A 281 18.13 20.45 0.05
N THR A 282 17.64 20.62 1.27
CA THR A 282 18.10 19.87 2.44
C THR A 282 16.97 19.02 3.01
N VAL A 283 17.35 17.89 3.61
CA VAL A 283 16.41 16.92 4.18
C VAL A 283 16.72 16.71 5.66
N THR A 284 15.72 16.88 6.52
CA THR A 284 15.85 16.65 7.96
C THR A 284 14.70 15.79 8.47
N VAL A 285 15.01 14.68 9.15
CA VAL A 285 14.01 13.93 9.91
C VAL A 285 13.86 14.60 11.28
N PRO A 286 12.68 15.13 11.65
CA PRO A 286 12.51 15.86 12.90
C PRO A 286 12.67 14.94 14.10
N SER A 287 13.50 15.35 15.07
CA SER A 287 13.78 14.55 16.26
C SER A 287 12.63 14.51 17.26
N ASP A 288 11.78 15.54 17.27
CA ASP A 288 10.62 15.67 18.15
C ASP A 288 9.38 14.93 17.62
N GLY A 289 9.26 14.74 16.32
CA GLY A 289 8.11 14.09 15.66
C GLY A 289 8.50 12.87 14.83
N LYS A 290 9.31 11.98 15.38
CA LYS A 290 9.87 10.86 14.63
C LYS A 290 8.82 9.79 14.31
N PHE A 291 8.28 9.83 13.10
CA PHE A 291 7.30 8.87 12.58
C PHE A 291 7.86 8.11 11.39
N SER A 292 7.67 6.79 11.36
CA SER A 292 8.01 5.93 10.23
C SER A 292 6.80 5.13 9.81
N GLN A 293 6.66 4.93 8.50
CA GLN A 293 5.63 4.08 7.94
C GLN A 293 6.08 3.51 6.59
N TYR A 294 5.35 2.51 6.14
CA TYR A 294 5.55 1.85 4.86
C TYR A 294 4.29 1.98 4.02
N TYR A 295 4.49 1.91 2.71
CA TYR A 295 3.45 1.63 1.76
C TYR A 295 3.35 0.12 1.56
N SER A 296 2.12 -0.34 1.37
CA SER A 296 1.78 -1.74 1.30
C SER A 296 1.24 -2.06 -0.09
N GLN A 297 1.75 -3.16 -0.64
CA GLN A 297 1.29 -3.69 -1.91
C GLN A 297 0.14 -4.66 -1.67
N ALA A 298 -0.86 -4.59 -2.54
CA ALA A 298 -2.01 -5.48 -2.52
C ALA A 298 -2.53 -5.75 -3.93
N ILE A 299 -3.30 -6.83 -4.07
CA ILE A 299 -3.97 -7.22 -5.31
C ILE A 299 -5.46 -6.97 -5.14
N ASN A 300 -6.10 -6.37 -6.13
CA ASN A 300 -7.56 -6.25 -6.17
C ASN A 300 -8.20 -7.66 -6.24
N THR A 301 -9.15 -7.96 -5.34
CA THR A 301 -9.91 -9.23 -5.38
C THR A 301 -10.53 -9.51 -6.74
N ASP A 302 -11.00 -8.46 -7.41
CA ASP A 302 -11.67 -8.50 -8.70
C ASP A 302 -10.74 -7.99 -9.83
N ALA A 303 -9.42 -8.22 -9.70
CA ALA A 303 -8.43 -7.81 -10.71
C ALA A 303 -8.72 -8.47 -12.07
N PRO A 304 -8.85 -7.70 -13.17
CA PRO A 304 -9.03 -8.25 -14.52
C PRO A 304 -7.81 -9.01 -15.05
N HIS A 305 -6.60 -8.74 -14.55
CA HIS A 305 -5.34 -9.39 -14.92
C HIS A 305 -4.65 -10.01 -13.68
N PRO A 306 -5.24 -11.06 -13.08
CA PRO A 306 -4.78 -11.61 -11.81
C PRO A 306 -3.40 -12.26 -11.84
N ALA A 307 -2.95 -12.79 -12.98
CA ALA A 307 -1.60 -13.34 -13.12
C ALA A 307 -0.56 -12.22 -13.20
N ALA A 308 -0.82 -11.17 -13.97
CA ALA A 308 0.02 -9.98 -14.06
C ALA A 308 0.15 -9.29 -12.71
N ALA A 309 -0.96 -9.17 -11.96
CA ALA A 309 -0.96 -8.61 -10.60
C ALA A 309 -0.01 -9.36 -9.65
N ARG A 310 -0.09 -10.69 -9.64
CA ARG A 310 0.76 -11.56 -8.81
C ARG A 310 2.22 -11.51 -9.24
N LEU A 311 2.48 -11.52 -10.55
CA LEU A 311 3.84 -11.41 -11.08
C LEU A 311 4.46 -10.04 -10.73
N TRP A 312 3.66 -8.98 -10.76
CA TRP A 312 4.10 -7.64 -10.34
C TRP A 312 4.53 -7.63 -8.88
N LEU A 313 3.72 -8.21 -7.98
CA LEU A 313 4.11 -8.37 -6.57
C LEU A 313 5.41 -9.19 -6.44
N GLU A 314 5.53 -10.34 -7.09
CA GLU A 314 6.78 -11.14 -7.07
C GLU A 314 7.99 -10.33 -7.55
N TYR A 315 7.81 -9.48 -8.56
CA TYR A 315 8.86 -8.61 -9.06
C TYR A 315 9.25 -7.52 -8.05
N LEU A 316 8.28 -6.83 -7.44
CA LEU A 316 8.56 -5.79 -6.43
C LEU A 316 9.30 -6.35 -5.21
N TYR A 317 8.90 -7.53 -4.75
CA TYR A 317 9.51 -8.20 -3.61
C TYR A 317 10.76 -9.02 -3.96
N SER A 318 11.16 -9.07 -5.23
CA SER A 318 12.43 -9.68 -5.64
C SER A 318 13.63 -8.86 -5.13
N VAL A 319 14.80 -9.49 -5.07
CA VAL A 319 16.08 -8.80 -4.79
C VAL A 319 16.29 -7.61 -5.74
N GLU A 320 15.88 -7.74 -7.00
CA GLU A 320 15.97 -6.68 -8.01
C GLU A 320 15.05 -5.51 -7.64
N GLY A 321 13.76 -5.78 -7.41
CA GLY A 321 12.77 -4.76 -7.05
C GLY A 321 13.11 -4.02 -5.76
N GLN A 322 13.46 -4.76 -4.70
CA GLN A 322 13.85 -4.17 -3.42
C GLN A 322 15.14 -3.34 -3.51
N ASN A 323 16.12 -3.75 -4.32
CA ASN A 323 17.31 -2.91 -4.57
C ASN A 323 16.99 -1.67 -5.42
N LEU A 324 16.01 -1.74 -6.33
CA LEU A 324 15.51 -0.56 -7.05
C LEU A 324 14.83 0.43 -6.08
N ARG A 325 14.14 -0.03 -5.02
CA ARG A 325 13.62 0.85 -3.96
C ARG A 325 14.73 1.64 -3.26
N LEU A 326 15.88 1.00 -2.96
CA LEU A 326 17.05 1.69 -2.38
C LEU A 326 17.60 2.80 -3.29
N LYS A 327 17.60 2.58 -4.61
CA LYS A 327 18.00 3.63 -5.57
C LYS A 327 17.05 4.82 -5.58
N GLY A 328 15.80 4.61 -5.17
CA GLY A 328 14.82 5.67 -4.88
C GLY A 328 14.87 6.20 -3.44
N TYR A 329 15.95 5.93 -2.70
CA TYR A 329 16.13 6.31 -1.30
C TYR A 329 15.13 5.71 -0.30
N ALA A 330 14.24 4.81 -0.74
CA ALA A 330 13.25 4.17 0.11
C ALA A 330 13.85 2.95 0.82
N ARG A 331 13.34 2.64 2.02
CA ARG A 331 13.77 1.47 2.80
C ARG A 331 12.93 0.26 2.41
N PRO A 332 13.50 -0.76 1.75
CA PRO A 332 12.76 -1.97 1.39
C PRO A 332 12.37 -2.78 2.62
N ALA A 333 11.20 -3.39 2.62
CA ALA A 333 10.74 -4.26 3.71
C ALA A 333 11.65 -5.49 3.89
N LEU A 334 12.25 -5.98 2.80
CA LEU A 334 13.17 -7.11 2.83
C LEU A 334 14.64 -6.73 3.09
N MET A 335 14.92 -5.47 3.46
CA MET A 335 16.29 -4.97 3.64
C MET A 335 17.15 -5.87 4.56
N THR A 336 16.59 -6.29 5.69
CA THR A 336 17.29 -7.14 6.67
C THR A 336 17.59 -8.52 6.10
N ALA A 337 16.64 -9.13 5.41
CA ALA A 337 16.79 -10.44 4.78
C ALA A 337 17.84 -10.39 3.66
N MET A 338 17.78 -9.36 2.80
CA MET A 338 18.78 -9.14 1.74
C MET A 338 20.17 -8.87 2.31
N LYS A 339 20.28 -8.16 3.42
CA LYS A 339 21.56 -7.95 4.11
C LYS A 339 22.15 -9.26 4.61
N LYS A 340 21.33 -10.11 5.25
CA LYS A 340 21.73 -11.44 5.72
C LYS A 340 22.14 -12.36 4.57
N ALA A 341 21.43 -12.29 3.45
CA ALA A 341 21.69 -13.08 2.24
C ALA A 341 22.86 -12.54 1.40
N GLY A 342 23.39 -11.35 1.70
CA GLY A 342 24.48 -10.73 0.93
C GLY A 342 24.05 -10.15 -0.42
N THR A 343 22.74 -9.98 -0.66
CA THR A 343 22.16 -9.50 -1.93
C THR A 343 21.77 -8.02 -1.91
N LEU A 344 21.91 -7.35 -0.77
CA LEU A 344 21.66 -5.92 -0.61
C LEU A 344 22.69 -5.08 -1.39
N ASP A 345 22.22 -4.13 -2.19
CA ASP A 345 23.05 -3.06 -2.77
C ASP A 345 23.53 -2.13 -1.65
N LYS A 346 24.75 -2.38 -1.16
CA LYS A 346 25.37 -1.62 -0.07
C LYS A 346 25.61 -0.16 -0.43
N ALA A 347 25.85 0.15 -1.71
CA ALA A 347 26.13 1.51 -2.14
C ALA A 347 24.85 2.34 -2.15
N ALA A 348 23.73 1.78 -2.64
CA ALA A 348 22.42 2.43 -2.56
C ALA A 348 21.95 2.54 -1.09
N ALA A 349 22.10 1.48 -0.29
CA ALA A 349 21.74 1.49 1.12
C ALA A 349 22.51 2.55 1.94
N ALA A 350 23.78 2.81 1.62
CA ALA A 350 24.58 3.84 2.29
C ALA A 350 24.11 5.28 2.01
N LYS A 351 23.29 5.48 0.97
CA LYS A 351 22.71 6.79 0.61
C LYS A 351 21.37 7.07 1.27
N LEU A 352 20.77 6.10 1.95
CA LEU A 352 19.51 6.30 2.67
C LEU A 352 19.66 7.44 3.69
N PRO A 353 18.62 8.28 3.87
CA PRO A 353 18.63 9.28 4.93
C PRO A 353 18.96 8.66 6.28
N LYS A 354 19.86 9.32 7.02
CA LYS A 354 20.30 8.82 8.32
C LYS A 354 19.18 8.96 9.34
N VAL A 355 18.89 7.87 10.03
CA VAL A 355 17.92 7.80 11.11
C VAL A 355 18.50 6.94 12.23
N SER A 356 18.27 7.33 13.48
CA SER A 356 18.70 6.58 14.66
C SER A 356 17.53 5.82 15.27
N GLY A 357 17.79 4.81 16.11
CA GLY A 357 16.76 4.08 16.86
C GLY A 357 15.88 3.12 16.03
N THR A 358 15.08 2.31 16.73
CA THR A 358 14.14 1.37 16.12
C THR A 358 12.82 2.09 15.81
N PRO A 359 12.26 1.99 14.58
CA PRO A 359 10.93 2.52 14.30
C PRO A 359 9.86 1.73 15.05
N SER A 360 8.84 2.44 15.53
CA SER A 360 7.58 1.87 16.00
C SER A 360 6.48 2.24 15.02
N PHE A 361 5.48 1.37 14.90
CA PHE A 361 4.36 1.56 13.97
C PHE A 361 3.04 1.52 14.75
N PRO A 362 2.06 2.37 14.39
CA PRO A 362 0.73 2.28 14.98
C PRO A 362 0.06 0.96 14.58
N SER A 363 -0.66 0.36 15.53
CA SER A 363 -1.52 -0.80 15.27
C SER A 363 -2.65 -0.44 14.31
N GLU A 364 -3.31 -1.44 13.73
CA GLU A 364 -4.48 -1.25 12.86
C GLU A 364 -5.58 -0.43 13.56
N TYR A 365 -5.90 -0.77 14.82
CA TYR A 365 -6.88 -0.03 15.61
C TYR A 365 -6.50 1.45 15.79
N GLN A 366 -5.23 1.72 16.09
CA GLN A 366 -4.72 3.10 16.23
C GLN A 366 -4.86 3.88 14.92
N GLN A 367 -4.53 3.26 13.79
CA GLN A 367 -4.65 3.88 12.48
C GLN A 367 -6.10 4.18 12.08
N ASP A 368 -7.02 3.27 12.36
CA ASP A 368 -8.46 3.46 12.08
C ASP A 368 -9.05 4.59 12.94
N SER A 369 -8.69 4.63 14.23
CA SER A 369 -9.10 5.70 15.14
C SER A 369 -8.57 7.06 14.65
N ALA A 370 -7.30 7.12 14.27
CA ALA A 370 -6.69 8.33 13.72
C ALA A 370 -7.32 8.79 12.40
N LYS A 371 -7.62 7.87 11.46
CA LYS A 371 -8.33 8.20 10.22
C LYS A 371 -9.70 8.80 10.50
N THR A 372 -10.43 8.24 11.46
CA THR A 372 -11.74 8.74 11.87
C THR A 372 -11.63 10.17 12.42
N SER A 373 -10.67 10.40 13.32
CA SER A 373 -10.40 11.74 13.88
C SER A 373 -10.01 12.76 12.82
N ILE A 374 -9.17 12.40 11.85
CA ILE A 374 -8.80 13.29 10.74
C ILE A 374 -10.00 13.59 9.85
N ALA A 375 -10.79 12.57 9.49
CA ALA A 375 -11.97 12.76 8.64
C ALA A 375 -12.99 13.72 9.29
N GLN A 376 -13.16 13.66 10.61
CA GLN A 376 -14.09 14.50 11.35
C GLN A 376 -13.58 15.92 11.60
N ASN A 377 -12.28 16.09 11.90
CA ASN A 377 -11.78 17.34 12.46
C ASN A 377 -10.87 18.14 11.52
N TRP A 378 -10.25 17.52 10.51
CA TRP A 378 -9.24 18.19 9.69
C TRP A 378 -9.79 19.38 8.89
N GLY A 379 -10.96 19.22 8.26
CA GLY A 379 -11.57 20.28 7.44
C GLY A 379 -11.80 21.56 8.24
N ASP A 380 -12.30 21.44 9.46
CA ASP A 380 -12.53 22.57 10.37
C ASP A 380 -11.23 23.16 10.91
N ALA A 381 -10.23 22.32 11.16
CA ALA A 381 -8.94 22.72 11.70
C ALA A 381 -8.15 23.65 10.77
N VAL A 382 -8.19 23.41 9.45
CA VAL A 382 -7.37 24.16 8.47
C VAL A 382 -8.15 25.13 7.58
N SER A 383 -9.47 25.27 7.79
CA SER A 383 -10.32 26.25 7.10
C SER A 383 -10.44 27.59 7.82
N LYS A 384 -10.19 27.63 9.12
CA LYS A 384 -10.16 28.82 9.99
C LYS A 384 -8.76 29.41 10.06
#